data_AF-A0A8J8JLV5-F1
#
_entry.id   AF-A0A8J8JLV5-F1
#
_cell.length_a   1.000
_cell.length_b   1.000
_cell.length_c   1.000
_cell.angle_alpha   90.00
_cell.angle_beta   90.00
_cell.angle_gamma   90.00
#
_symmetry.space_group_name_H-M   'P 1'
#
loop_
_entity.id
_entity.type
_entity.pdbx_description
1 polymer ?
#
loop_
_entity_poly.entity_id
_entity_poly.type
_entity_poly.pdbx_seq_one_letter_code
_entity_poly.pdbx_strand_id
1 'polypeptide(L)'
;MPSHKLHRKWAEQCGIDGEIAHEVDILIDDMRHHDAVKIMITNMIALEATVGLLRGENPEDVKRQLVTLSKFFPRDVRKYAENLFTPLDPPGLIVIREIYEKYGTEGLQAAVLHVVLDYIEQLYLRGYDEERIAEALNSGKRERIRYLLEEAGLEDCIYDHLDEILGDIKASKPPSKNLTKDLEQHREIVRALSENGVKAIVVEGKPYSPATGVRKVKSLLRKKGMIAVGLVYKDGVFRERTIGSLPTGIFHNEYIGDVSLSEIASWGMEIALKTGRGGRKTLYLYRKRWIKSLEELL
;
A
#
# COMPACT_ATOMS: atom_id res chain seq x y z
N MET A 1 9.24 -6.18 12.00
CA MET A 1 9.64 -7.52 11.63
C MET A 1 9.29 -8.49 12.72
N PRO A 2 8.61 -9.58 12.36
CA PRO A 2 8.61 -10.81 13.13
C PRO A 2 10.04 -11.30 13.37
N SER A 3 10.22 -12.14 14.38
CA SER A 3 11.54 -12.74 14.61
C SER A 3 11.88 -13.76 13.51
N HIS A 4 13.17 -13.97 13.22
CA HIS A 4 13.62 -15.03 12.30
C HIS A 4 13.09 -16.41 12.71
N LYS A 5 12.86 -16.64 14.00
CA LYS A 5 12.23 -17.86 14.51
C LYS A 5 10.80 -18.04 13.98
N LEU A 6 10.03 -16.95 13.89
CA LEU A 6 8.67 -16.98 13.36
C LEU A 6 8.69 -17.23 11.86
N HIS A 7 9.56 -16.55 11.11
CA HIS A 7 9.71 -16.77 9.68
C HIS A 7 10.13 -18.21 9.36
N ARG A 8 11.13 -18.74 10.08
CA ARG A 8 11.54 -20.14 9.93
C ARG A 8 10.40 -21.12 10.21
N LYS A 9 9.64 -20.94 11.29
CA LYS A 9 8.47 -21.79 11.60
C LYS A 9 7.52 -21.82 10.42
N TRP A 10 7.14 -20.66 9.90
CA TRP A 10 6.16 -20.57 8.82
C TRP A 10 6.72 -21.02 7.47
N ALA A 11 8.03 -20.88 7.24
CA ALA A 11 8.69 -21.46 6.07
C ALA A 11 8.58 -22.98 6.08
N GLU A 12 8.93 -23.61 7.20
CA GLU A 12 8.82 -25.07 7.37
C GLU A 12 7.36 -25.55 7.22
N GLN A 13 6.38 -24.79 7.75
CA GLN A 13 4.95 -25.10 7.57
C GLN A 13 4.49 -24.97 6.11
N CYS A 14 5.02 -24.01 5.36
CA CYS A 14 4.72 -23.87 3.93
C CYS A 14 5.59 -24.75 3.03
N GLY A 15 6.36 -25.69 3.59
CA GLY A 15 7.16 -26.65 2.82
C GLY A 15 8.48 -26.11 2.27
N ILE A 16 8.99 -25.00 2.82
CA ILE A 16 10.29 -24.41 2.48
C ILE A 16 11.32 -24.85 3.52
N ASP A 17 12.55 -25.14 3.11
CA ASP A 17 13.65 -25.42 4.04
C ASP A 17 13.91 -24.26 5.01
N GLY A 18 13.86 -24.56 6.31
CA GLY A 18 13.98 -23.56 7.38
C GLY A 18 15.36 -22.90 7.48
N GLU A 19 16.44 -23.56 7.04
CA GLU A 19 17.78 -22.96 6.99
C GLU A 19 17.91 -22.02 5.79
N ILE A 20 17.35 -22.39 4.62
CA ILE A 20 17.25 -21.49 3.46
C ILE A 20 16.47 -20.23 3.87
N ALA A 21 15.33 -20.39 4.53
CA ALA A 21 14.52 -19.26 4.98
C ALA A 21 15.27 -18.36 5.96
N HIS A 22 16.04 -18.94 6.89
CA HIS A 22 16.86 -18.17 7.83
C HIS A 22 17.97 -17.37 7.13
N GLU A 23 18.65 -17.96 6.15
CA GLU A 23 19.68 -17.28 5.38
C GLU A 23 19.10 -16.16 4.50
N VAL A 24 17.94 -16.39 3.90
CA VAL A 24 17.21 -15.38 3.12
C VAL A 24 16.77 -14.22 4.01
N ASP A 25 16.29 -14.49 5.22
CA ASP A 25 15.97 -13.47 6.21
C ASP A 25 17.16 -12.56 6.50
N ILE A 26 18.36 -13.12 6.68
CA ILE A 26 19.59 -12.36 6.94
C ILE A 26 19.91 -11.43 5.75
N LEU A 27 19.74 -11.91 4.52
CA LEU A 27 19.98 -11.11 3.30
C LEU A 27 18.97 -9.96 3.15
N ILE A 28 17.70 -10.21 3.47
CA ILE A 28 16.63 -9.21 3.36
C ILE A 28 16.71 -8.17 4.49
N ASP A 29 17.02 -8.59 5.71
CA ASP A 29 17.06 -7.72 6.90
C ASP A 29 18.31 -6.85 7.00
N ASP A 30 19.26 -6.98 6.07
CA ASP A 30 20.36 -6.03 5.97
C ASP A 30 19.80 -4.60 5.75
N MET A 31 20.18 -3.70 6.65
CA MET A 31 19.78 -2.29 6.66
C MET A 31 20.03 -1.57 5.33
N ARG A 32 20.95 -2.08 4.49
CA ARG A 32 21.25 -1.53 3.17
C ARG A 32 20.13 -1.77 2.15
N HIS A 33 19.32 -2.82 2.32
CA HIS A 33 18.42 -3.31 1.27
C HIS A 33 16.99 -3.66 1.74
N HIS A 34 16.71 -3.68 3.04
CA HIS A 34 15.40 -4.06 3.61
C HIS A 34 14.18 -3.33 3.00
N ASP A 35 14.26 -2.00 2.81
CA ASP A 35 13.17 -1.26 2.17
C ASP A 35 13.08 -1.51 0.66
N ALA A 36 14.18 -1.97 0.04
CA ALA A 36 14.27 -2.19 -1.40
C ALA A 36 13.65 -3.52 -1.84
N VAL A 37 13.69 -4.56 -1.01
CA VAL A 37 12.97 -5.82 -1.29
C VAL A 37 11.45 -5.60 -1.21
N LYS A 38 10.98 -4.77 -0.27
CA LYS A 38 9.57 -4.35 -0.19
C LYS A 38 9.09 -3.59 -1.44
N ILE A 39 10.00 -2.93 -2.16
CA ILE A 39 9.68 -2.23 -3.42
C ILE A 39 9.27 -3.21 -4.53
N MET A 40 9.64 -4.49 -4.45
CA MET A 40 9.22 -5.55 -5.37
C MET A 40 7.69 -5.62 -5.52
N ILE A 41 6.94 -5.45 -4.42
CA ILE A 41 5.47 -5.39 -4.46
C ILE A 41 4.95 -4.09 -5.10
N THR A 42 5.76 -3.03 -5.11
CA THR A 42 5.33 -1.69 -5.53
C THR A 42 5.73 -1.31 -6.96
N ASN A 43 6.76 -1.93 -7.53
CA ASN A 43 7.19 -1.73 -8.92
C ASN A 43 6.77 -2.92 -9.80
N MET A 44 5.97 -2.68 -10.82
CA MET A 44 5.42 -3.75 -11.67
C MET A 44 6.51 -4.51 -12.46
N ILE A 45 7.55 -3.82 -12.92
CA ILE A 45 8.61 -4.49 -13.71
C ILE A 45 9.46 -5.38 -12.82
N ALA A 46 9.78 -4.93 -11.60
CA ALA A 46 10.52 -5.76 -10.62
C ALA A 46 9.68 -6.96 -10.15
N LEU A 47 8.37 -6.76 -9.96
CA LEU A 47 7.42 -7.82 -9.66
C LEU A 47 7.44 -8.91 -10.74
N GLU A 48 7.20 -8.55 -12.00
CA GLU A 48 7.18 -9.52 -13.10
C GLU A 48 8.54 -10.18 -13.31
N ALA A 49 9.64 -9.44 -13.10
CA ALA A 49 10.98 -10.02 -13.14
C ALA A 49 11.16 -11.12 -12.09
N THR A 50 10.69 -10.88 -10.86
CA THR A 50 10.74 -11.87 -9.77
C THR A 50 9.85 -13.07 -10.08
N VAL A 51 8.66 -12.84 -10.64
CA VAL A 51 7.74 -13.92 -11.02
C VAL A 51 8.33 -14.81 -12.11
N GLY A 52 8.99 -14.22 -13.12
CA GLY A 52 9.71 -15.01 -14.12
C GLY A 52 10.77 -15.92 -13.50
N LEU A 53 11.52 -15.41 -12.51
CA LEU A 53 12.50 -16.23 -11.77
C LEU A 53 11.82 -17.31 -10.90
N LEU A 54 10.69 -17.02 -10.25
CA LEU A 54 9.90 -18.00 -9.50
C LEU A 54 9.42 -19.16 -10.37
N ARG A 55 9.08 -18.88 -11.64
CA ARG A 55 8.73 -19.90 -12.65
C ARG A 55 9.93 -20.70 -13.16
N GLY A 56 11.14 -20.39 -12.69
CA GLY A 56 12.39 -21.02 -13.13
C GLY A 56 12.87 -20.55 -14.50
N GLU A 57 12.37 -19.40 -14.98
CA GLU A 57 12.84 -18.83 -16.26
C GLU A 57 14.28 -18.31 -16.13
N ASN A 58 15.02 -18.33 -17.24
CA ASN A 58 16.35 -17.76 -17.28
C ASN A 58 16.27 -16.22 -17.16
N PRO A 59 17.12 -15.56 -16.34
CA PRO A 59 17.12 -14.10 -16.18
C PRO A 59 17.17 -13.31 -17.50
N GLU A 60 17.93 -13.78 -18.50
CA GLU A 60 18.04 -13.12 -19.81
C GLU A 60 16.73 -13.20 -20.61
N ASP A 61 15.98 -14.30 -20.49
CA ASP A 61 14.70 -14.46 -21.17
C ASP A 61 13.62 -13.61 -20.50
N VAL A 62 13.58 -13.58 -19.17
CA VAL A 62 12.72 -12.68 -18.39
C VAL A 62 12.98 -11.22 -18.80
N LYS A 63 14.25 -10.81 -18.85
CA LYS A 63 14.65 -9.47 -19.29
C LYS A 63 14.17 -9.18 -20.72
N ARG A 64 14.41 -10.09 -21.65
CA ARG A 64 14.03 -9.92 -23.06
C ARG A 64 12.52 -9.73 -23.23
N GLN A 65 11.72 -10.51 -22.51
CA GLN A 65 10.27 -10.39 -22.50
C GLN A 65 9.84 -9.03 -21.94
N LEU A 66 10.37 -8.63 -20.79
CA LEU A 66 10.04 -7.36 -20.14
C LEU A 66 10.48 -6.13 -20.95
N VAL A 67 11.64 -6.18 -21.60
CA VAL A 67 12.09 -5.12 -22.53
C VAL A 67 11.12 -5.02 -23.71
N THR A 68 10.66 -6.16 -24.24
CA THR A 68 9.69 -6.18 -25.35
C THR A 68 8.36 -5.55 -24.94
N LEU A 69 7.83 -5.93 -23.78
CA LEU A 69 6.58 -5.37 -23.22
C LEU A 69 6.74 -3.88 -22.88
N SER A 70 7.89 -3.47 -22.35
CA SER A 70 8.15 -2.09 -21.95
C SER A 70 8.10 -1.07 -23.11
N LYS A 71 8.12 -1.53 -24.37
CA LYS A 71 7.97 -0.67 -25.56
C LYS A 71 6.64 0.08 -25.57
N PHE A 72 5.60 -0.46 -24.95
CA PHE A 72 4.28 0.16 -24.84
C PHE A 72 4.14 1.15 -23.66
N PHE A 73 5.19 1.34 -22.88
CA PHE A 73 5.18 2.15 -21.66
C PHE A 73 6.11 3.38 -21.77
N PRO A 74 5.99 4.36 -20.85
CA PRO A 74 6.87 5.51 -20.78
C PRO A 74 8.37 5.18 -20.73
N ARG A 75 9.21 6.13 -21.15
CA ARG A 75 10.66 5.93 -21.38
C ARG A 75 11.42 5.48 -20.12
N ASP A 76 11.00 5.95 -18.95
CA ASP A 76 11.54 5.55 -17.65
C ASP A 76 11.27 4.07 -17.34
N VAL A 77 10.08 3.56 -17.66
CA VAL A 77 9.74 2.13 -17.52
C VAL A 77 10.61 1.28 -18.44
N ARG A 78 10.79 1.72 -19.69
CA ARG A 78 11.65 1.04 -20.67
C ARG A 78 13.10 0.98 -20.21
N LYS A 79 13.65 2.11 -19.76
CA LYS A 79 15.00 2.18 -19.21
C LYS A 79 15.19 1.26 -17.99
N TYR A 80 14.16 1.17 -17.14
CA TYR A 80 14.18 0.26 -16.00
C TYR A 80 14.25 -1.21 -16.47
N ALA A 81 13.43 -1.61 -17.45
CA ALA A 81 13.46 -2.97 -18.00
C ALA A 81 14.80 -3.31 -18.69
N GLU A 82 15.40 -2.37 -19.43
CA GLU A 82 16.71 -2.55 -20.07
C GLU A 82 17.85 -2.75 -19.05
N ASN A 83 17.71 -2.16 -17.86
CA ASN A 83 18.70 -2.24 -16.79
C ASN A 83 18.59 -3.50 -15.93
N LEU A 84 17.51 -4.30 -16.05
CA LEU A 84 17.32 -5.51 -15.23
C LEU A 84 18.49 -6.48 -15.38
N PHE A 85 18.87 -7.10 -14.26
CA PHE A 85 19.94 -8.08 -14.16
C PHE A 85 21.30 -7.54 -14.60
N THR A 86 21.56 -6.26 -14.33
CA THR A 86 22.86 -5.62 -14.58
C THR A 86 23.43 -5.01 -13.30
N PRO A 87 24.68 -4.54 -13.29
CA PRO A 87 25.22 -3.77 -12.16
C PRO A 87 24.46 -2.46 -11.86
N LEU A 88 23.53 -2.04 -12.73
CA LEU A 88 22.68 -0.88 -12.54
C LEU A 88 21.33 -1.23 -11.87
N ASP A 89 21.15 -2.48 -11.46
CA ASP A 89 19.96 -2.91 -10.75
C ASP A 89 19.74 -2.09 -9.47
N PRO A 90 18.49 -1.75 -9.14
CA PRO A 90 18.20 -1.20 -7.83
C PRO A 90 18.55 -2.23 -6.75
N PRO A 91 18.91 -1.79 -5.54
CA PRO A 91 19.46 -2.70 -4.52
C PRO A 91 18.55 -3.89 -4.18
N GLY A 92 17.23 -3.72 -4.21
CA GLY A 92 16.28 -4.82 -3.97
C GLY A 92 16.34 -5.91 -5.03
N LEU A 93 16.55 -5.57 -6.30
CA LEU A 93 16.66 -6.55 -7.38
C LEU A 93 18.02 -7.28 -7.35
N ILE A 94 19.08 -6.60 -6.89
CA ILE A 94 20.37 -7.24 -6.63
C ILE A 94 20.21 -8.35 -5.59
N VAL A 95 19.53 -8.07 -4.48
CA VAL A 95 19.27 -9.07 -3.43
C VAL A 95 18.41 -10.22 -3.94
N ILE A 96 17.36 -9.94 -4.71
CA ILE A 96 16.52 -10.98 -5.33
C ILE A 96 17.34 -11.88 -6.27
N ARG A 97 18.21 -11.29 -7.09
CA ARG A 97 19.10 -12.06 -7.95
C ARG A 97 20.06 -12.92 -7.14
N GLU A 98 20.66 -12.36 -6.09
CA GLU A 98 21.58 -13.08 -5.20
C GLU A 98 20.89 -14.27 -4.50
N ILE A 99 19.66 -14.08 -4.02
CA ILE A 99 18.84 -15.14 -3.43
C ILE A 99 18.59 -16.24 -4.47
N TYR A 100 18.17 -15.88 -5.69
CA TYR A 100 17.90 -16.84 -6.75
C TYR A 100 19.17 -17.60 -7.19
N GLU A 101 20.29 -16.91 -7.35
CA GLU A 101 21.57 -17.52 -7.73
C GLU A 101 22.08 -18.51 -6.67
N LYS A 102 21.84 -18.23 -5.38
CA LYS A 102 22.31 -19.07 -4.27
C LYS A 102 21.36 -20.21 -3.91
N TYR A 103 20.05 -19.97 -3.97
CA TYR A 103 19.02 -20.87 -3.41
C TYR A 103 17.90 -21.20 -4.40
N GLY A 104 17.97 -20.72 -5.64
CA GLY A 104 16.98 -20.99 -6.67
C GLY A 104 15.59 -20.44 -6.35
N THR A 105 14.58 -21.14 -6.87
CA THR A 105 13.15 -20.79 -6.68
C THR A 105 12.74 -20.87 -5.22
N GLU A 106 13.28 -21.84 -4.46
CA GLU A 106 12.96 -22.03 -3.04
C GLU A 106 13.40 -20.83 -2.19
N GLY A 107 14.58 -20.26 -2.47
CA GLY A 107 15.00 -19.01 -1.83
C GLY A 107 14.08 -17.83 -2.13
N LEU A 108 13.55 -17.74 -3.36
CA LEU A 108 12.59 -16.71 -3.72
C LEU A 108 11.23 -16.92 -3.03
N GLN A 109 10.78 -18.17 -2.87
CA GLN A 109 9.59 -18.48 -2.08
C GLN A 109 9.76 -18.02 -0.63
N ALA A 110 10.92 -18.28 -0.01
CA ALA A 110 11.25 -17.78 1.31
C ALA A 110 11.21 -16.24 1.38
N ALA A 111 11.74 -15.56 0.36
CA ALA A 111 11.71 -14.10 0.28
C ALA A 111 10.29 -13.54 0.19
N VAL A 112 9.42 -14.18 -0.62
CA VAL A 112 7.99 -13.80 -0.70
C VAL A 112 7.32 -14.00 0.66
N LEU A 113 7.53 -15.15 1.30
CA LEU A 113 6.97 -15.47 2.60
C LEU A 113 7.38 -14.42 3.65
N HIS A 114 8.67 -14.10 3.73
CA HIS A 114 9.20 -13.05 4.60
C HIS A 114 8.40 -11.75 4.43
N VAL A 115 8.31 -11.24 3.21
CA VAL A 115 7.67 -9.95 2.95
C VAL A 115 6.18 -9.96 3.32
N VAL A 116 5.49 -11.09 3.12
CA VAL A 116 4.08 -11.26 3.47
C VAL A 116 3.87 -11.30 4.98
N LEU A 117 4.65 -12.07 5.72
CA LEU A 117 4.58 -12.12 7.19
C LEU A 117 4.87 -10.74 7.80
N ASP A 118 5.85 -10.05 7.25
CA ASP A 118 6.23 -8.70 7.65
C ASP A 118 5.11 -7.68 7.39
N TYR A 119 4.37 -7.88 6.30
CA TYR A 119 3.19 -7.08 5.96
C TYR A 119 1.99 -7.38 6.86
N ILE A 120 1.74 -8.65 7.20
CA ILE A 120 0.71 -9.07 8.17
C ILE A 120 1.00 -8.45 9.54
N GLU A 121 2.23 -8.54 10.04
CA GLU A 121 2.65 -7.90 11.30
C GLU A 121 2.37 -6.38 11.25
N GLN A 122 2.73 -5.71 10.16
CA GLN A 122 2.46 -4.28 10.02
C GLN A 122 0.95 -3.94 10.03
N LEU A 123 0.09 -4.78 9.44
CA LEU A 123 -1.35 -4.55 9.49
C LEU A 123 -1.90 -4.79 10.89
N TYR A 124 -1.46 -5.85 11.57
CA TYR A 124 -1.79 -6.12 12.96
C TYR A 124 -1.38 -4.94 13.87
N LEU A 125 -0.14 -4.46 13.74
CA LEU A 125 0.36 -3.28 14.46
C LEU A 125 -0.34 -1.99 14.06
N ARG A 126 -1.09 -1.96 12.94
CA ARG A 126 -1.99 -0.86 12.56
C ARG A 126 -3.41 -1.04 13.06
N GLY A 127 -3.66 -2.04 13.90
CA GLY A 127 -4.97 -2.36 14.46
C GLY A 127 -5.94 -2.90 13.42
N TYR A 128 -5.47 -3.71 12.48
CA TYR A 128 -6.36 -4.50 11.64
C TYR A 128 -6.66 -5.81 12.39
N ASP A 129 -7.92 -6.21 12.36
CA ASP A 129 -8.35 -7.55 12.78
C ASP A 129 -8.09 -8.54 11.64
N GLU A 130 -8.29 -9.83 11.92
CA GLU A 130 -8.03 -10.92 10.99
C GLU A 130 -8.79 -10.76 9.67
N GLU A 131 -10.10 -10.50 9.72
CA GLU A 131 -10.93 -10.30 8.53
C GLU A 131 -10.39 -9.17 7.64
N ARG A 132 -9.99 -8.03 8.23
CA ARG A 132 -9.45 -6.92 7.44
C ARG A 132 -8.03 -7.17 6.96
N ILE A 133 -7.27 -8.04 7.62
CA ILE A 133 -5.96 -8.49 7.13
C ILE A 133 -6.17 -9.39 5.92
N ALA A 134 -7.07 -10.38 6.01
CA ALA A 134 -7.44 -11.24 4.89
C ALA A 134 -7.95 -10.43 3.69
N GLU A 135 -8.85 -9.47 3.93
CA GLU A 135 -9.34 -8.55 2.89
C GLU A 135 -8.18 -7.72 2.28
N ALA A 136 -7.21 -7.28 3.09
CA ALA A 136 -6.08 -6.48 2.63
C ALA A 136 -4.98 -7.28 1.91
N LEU A 137 -4.94 -8.60 2.09
CA LEU A 137 -4.16 -9.53 1.28
C LEU A 137 -4.86 -9.80 -0.07
N ASN A 138 -6.19 -9.86 -0.06
CA ASN A 138 -7.02 -10.20 -1.23
C ASN A 138 -7.44 -9.02 -2.13
N SER A 139 -7.44 -7.77 -1.66
CA SER A 139 -8.12 -6.66 -2.37
C SER A 139 -7.30 -5.39 -2.63
N GLY A 140 -7.70 -4.67 -3.68
CA GLY A 140 -7.35 -3.28 -3.95
C GLY A 140 -6.00 -3.05 -4.63
N LYS A 141 -5.25 -2.01 -4.21
CA LYS A 141 -3.90 -1.68 -4.74
C LYS A 141 -2.85 -2.78 -4.49
N ARG A 142 -3.24 -3.89 -3.86
CA ARG A 142 -2.39 -4.98 -3.38
C ARG A 142 -2.73 -6.34 -3.98
N GLU A 143 -3.48 -6.38 -5.10
CA GLU A 143 -3.57 -7.57 -5.98
C GLU A 143 -2.20 -8.23 -6.25
N ARG A 144 -1.13 -7.44 -6.20
CA ARG A 144 0.25 -7.90 -6.35
C ARG A 144 0.74 -8.83 -5.25
N ILE A 145 0.25 -8.70 -4.01
CA ILE A 145 0.63 -9.59 -2.91
C ILE A 145 0.00 -10.95 -3.14
N ARG A 146 -1.30 -10.97 -3.45
CA ARG A 146 -1.99 -12.19 -3.84
C ARG A 146 -1.34 -12.86 -5.04
N TYR A 147 -1.06 -12.10 -6.11
CA TYR A 147 -0.35 -12.61 -7.28
C TYR A 147 1.03 -13.20 -6.92
N LEU A 148 1.81 -12.55 -6.05
CA LEU A 148 3.07 -13.13 -5.57
C LEU A 148 2.88 -14.42 -4.78
N LEU A 149 1.85 -14.49 -3.94
CA LEU A 149 1.53 -15.70 -3.17
C LEU A 149 1.10 -16.85 -4.08
N GLU A 150 0.27 -16.57 -5.09
CA GLU A 150 -0.14 -17.52 -6.12
C GLU A 150 1.09 -18.05 -6.87
N GLU A 151 1.94 -17.17 -7.39
CA GLU A 151 3.14 -17.54 -8.16
C GLU A 151 4.21 -18.24 -7.31
N ALA A 152 4.28 -17.95 -6.01
CA ALA A 152 5.17 -18.65 -5.09
C ALA A 152 4.61 -19.99 -4.59
N GLY A 153 3.33 -20.30 -4.86
CA GLY A 153 2.65 -21.48 -4.32
C GLY A 153 2.40 -21.42 -2.81
N LEU A 154 2.26 -20.21 -2.26
CA LEU A 154 2.12 -19.94 -0.83
C LEU A 154 0.72 -19.44 -0.44
N GLU A 155 -0.17 -19.26 -1.41
CA GLU A 155 -1.52 -18.72 -1.19
C GLU A 155 -2.28 -19.53 -0.14
N ASP A 156 -2.45 -20.84 -0.36
CA ASP A 156 -3.19 -21.74 0.54
C ASP A 156 -2.56 -21.74 1.94
N CYS A 157 -1.23 -21.90 2.03
CA CYS A 157 -0.52 -21.90 3.32
C CYS A 157 -0.78 -20.63 4.13
N ILE A 158 -0.76 -19.46 3.50
CA ILE A 158 -0.97 -18.18 4.21
C ILE A 158 -2.42 -18.01 4.63
N TYR A 159 -3.38 -18.33 3.78
CA TYR A 159 -4.79 -18.11 4.09
C TYR A 159 -5.35 -19.15 5.07
N ASP A 160 -4.97 -20.42 4.93
CA ASP A 160 -5.45 -21.50 5.79
C ASP A 160 -4.91 -21.38 7.22
N HIS A 161 -3.76 -20.73 7.40
CA HIS A 161 -3.11 -20.55 8.70
C HIS A 161 -3.06 -19.10 9.18
N LEU A 162 -3.86 -18.19 8.62
CA LEU A 162 -3.79 -16.76 8.96
C LEU A 162 -4.03 -16.47 10.44
N ASP A 163 -4.96 -17.20 11.08
CA ASP A 163 -5.29 -17.08 12.49
C ASP A 163 -4.12 -17.49 13.39
N GLU A 164 -3.46 -18.61 13.07
CA GLU A 164 -2.28 -19.13 13.74
C GLU A 164 -1.07 -18.18 13.57
N ILE A 165 -0.83 -17.69 12.35
CA ILE A 165 0.20 -16.69 12.04
C ILE A 165 -0.01 -15.45 12.92
N LEU A 166 -1.25 -14.96 13.00
CA LEU A 166 -1.59 -13.82 13.84
C LEU A 166 -1.42 -14.12 15.32
N GLY A 167 -1.75 -15.33 15.77
CA GLY A 167 -1.50 -15.82 17.12
C GLY A 167 -0.02 -15.72 17.50
N ASP A 168 0.87 -16.23 16.64
CA ASP A 168 2.31 -16.16 16.85
C ASP A 168 2.83 -14.72 16.86
N ILE A 169 2.37 -13.88 15.94
CA ILE A 169 2.75 -12.46 15.88
C ILE A 169 2.33 -11.73 17.16
N LYS A 170 1.10 -11.97 17.63
CA LYS A 170 0.56 -11.39 18.88
C LYS A 170 1.42 -11.79 20.08
N ALA A 171 1.79 -13.07 20.16
CA ALA A 171 2.61 -13.60 21.25
C ALA A 171 4.05 -13.06 21.21
N SER A 172 4.64 -12.95 20.01
CA SER A 172 6.00 -12.45 19.84
C SER A 172 6.12 -10.95 20.10
N LYS A 173 5.09 -10.17 19.78
CA LYS A 173 5.20 -8.71 19.79
C LYS A 173 3.85 -8.06 20.09
N PRO A 174 3.45 -8.02 21.37
CA PRO A 174 2.25 -7.29 21.75
C PRO A 174 2.42 -5.81 21.36
N PRO A 175 1.36 -5.15 20.82
CA PRO A 175 1.43 -3.74 20.51
C PRO A 175 1.79 -2.98 21.78
N SER A 176 2.77 -2.09 21.69
CA SER A 176 3.16 -1.29 22.84
C SER A 176 1.95 -0.51 23.37
N LYS A 177 1.91 -0.21 24.68
CA LYS A 177 0.82 0.61 25.27
C LYS A 177 0.62 1.92 24.48
N ASN A 178 1.73 2.52 24.02
CA ASN A 178 1.71 3.72 23.20
C ASN A 178 1.08 3.47 21.82
N LEU A 179 1.40 2.36 21.16
CA LEU A 179 0.79 2.00 19.88
C LEU A 179 -0.71 1.72 20.04
N THR A 180 -1.09 0.99 21.09
CA THR A 180 -2.49 0.68 21.40
C THR A 180 -3.30 1.95 21.59
N LYS A 181 -2.80 2.88 22.42
CA LYS A 181 -3.41 4.20 22.62
C LYS A 181 -3.46 5.01 21.32
N ASP A 182 -2.40 4.98 20.52
CA ASP A 182 -2.33 5.66 19.22
C ASP A 182 -3.37 5.12 18.23
N LEU A 183 -3.63 3.81 18.24
CA LEU A 183 -4.61 3.14 17.39
C LEU A 183 -6.03 3.39 17.86
N GLU A 184 -6.26 3.37 19.17
CA GLU A 184 -7.56 3.68 19.77
C GLU A 184 -7.96 5.12 19.45
N GLN A 185 -7.08 6.08 19.69
CA GLN A 185 -7.28 7.48 19.29
C GLN A 185 -7.55 7.60 17.78
N HIS A 186 -6.83 6.86 16.94
CA HIS A 186 -7.06 6.86 15.49
C HIS A 186 -8.45 6.33 15.14
N ARG A 187 -8.87 5.21 15.74
CA ARG A 187 -10.17 4.59 15.53
C ARG A 187 -11.30 5.48 16.02
N GLU A 188 -11.17 6.07 17.20
CA GLU A 188 -12.15 7.01 17.77
C GLU A 188 -12.39 8.19 16.85
N ILE A 189 -11.32 8.85 16.39
CA ILE A 189 -11.45 10.02 15.52
C ILE A 189 -12.03 9.63 14.17
N VAL A 190 -11.58 8.51 13.57
CA VAL A 190 -12.15 8.04 12.28
C VAL A 190 -13.63 7.69 12.43
N ARG A 191 -14.04 7.06 13.54
CA ARG A 191 -15.43 6.73 13.84
C ARG A 191 -16.26 8.01 13.99
N ALA A 192 -15.84 8.93 14.85
CA ALA A 192 -16.56 10.18 15.09
C ALA A 192 -16.68 11.04 13.82
N LEU A 193 -15.63 11.12 13.00
CA LEU A 193 -15.71 11.79 11.70
C LEU A 193 -16.74 11.12 10.77
N SER A 194 -16.78 9.78 10.75
CA SER A 194 -17.72 9.02 9.92
C SER A 194 -19.17 9.20 10.39
N GLU A 195 -19.41 9.17 11.69
CA GLU A 195 -20.71 9.44 12.34
C GLU A 195 -21.19 10.87 12.05
N ASN A 196 -20.28 11.84 12.05
CA ASN A 196 -20.55 13.23 11.66
C ASN A 196 -20.67 13.44 10.13
N GLY A 197 -20.67 12.36 9.34
CA GLY A 197 -20.90 12.44 7.89
C GLY A 197 -19.72 12.96 7.08
N VAL A 198 -18.52 13.05 7.65
CA VAL A 198 -17.31 13.47 6.93
C VAL A 198 -16.92 12.40 5.90
N LYS A 199 -16.79 12.82 4.64
CA LYS A 199 -16.44 11.95 3.51
C LYS A 199 -14.98 12.07 3.07
N ALA A 200 -14.34 13.20 3.34
CA ALA A 200 -12.92 13.36 3.08
C ALA A 200 -12.28 14.38 4.04
N ILE A 201 -10.96 14.28 4.17
CA ILE A 201 -10.14 15.28 4.84
C ILE A 201 -9.18 15.83 3.80
N VAL A 202 -9.25 17.13 3.57
CA VAL A 202 -8.28 17.86 2.74
C VAL A 202 -7.12 18.27 3.63
N VAL A 203 -5.92 17.82 3.31
CA VAL A 203 -4.69 18.14 4.05
C VAL A 203 -3.74 18.84 3.09
N GLU A 204 -3.42 20.11 3.38
CA GLU A 204 -2.59 20.97 2.52
C GLU A 204 -3.07 20.97 1.04
N GLY A 205 -4.39 21.09 0.84
CA GLY A 205 -5.03 21.14 -0.48
C GLY A 205 -5.24 19.78 -1.16
N LYS A 206 -4.81 18.66 -0.55
CA LYS A 206 -4.97 17.31 -1.11
C LYS A 206 -6.07 16.53 -0.38
N PRO A 207 -7.07 15.96 -1.09
CA PRO A 207 -8.15 15.21 -0.46
C PRO A 207 -7.74 13.76 -0.18
N TYR A 208 -8.05 13.30 1.03
CA TYR A 208 -7.83 11.94 1.52
C TYR A 208 -9.13 11.34 2.08
N SER A 209 -9.26 10.01 2.07
CA SER A 209 -10.32 9.34 2.84
C SER A 209 -10.12 9.60 4.34
N PRO A 210 -11.17 9.54 5.19
CA PRO A 210 -11.05 9.85 6.62
C PRO A 210 -9.91 9.10 7.30
N ALA A 211 -9.82 7.79 7.14
CA ALA A 211 -8.74 6.97 7.71
C ALA A 211 -7.34 7.40 7.24
N THR A 212 -7.16 7.65 5.93
CA THR A 212 -5.84 8.06 5.39
C THR A 212 -5.51 9.50 5.79
N GLY A 213 -6.52 10.36 5.82
CA GLY A 213 -6.42 11.76 6.21
C GLY A 213 -5.98 11.91 7.65
N VAL A 214 -6.60 11.21 8.60
CA VAL A 214 -6.20 11.24 10.02
C VAL A 214 -4.74 10.81 10.20
N ARG A 215 -4.28 9.76 9.49
CA ARG A 215 -2.87 9.35 9.51
C ARG A 215 -1.94 10.45 8.97
N LYS A 216 -2.33 11.08 7.87
CA LYS A 216 -1.55 12.15 7.25
C LYS A 216 -1.49 13.39 8.14
N VAL A 217 -2.60 13.78 8.76
CA VAL A 217 -2.69 14.86 9.74
C VAL A 217 -1.75 14.60 10.90
N LYS A 218 -1.86 13.43 11.56
CA LYS A 218 -0.99 13.04 12.68
C LYS A 218 0.49 13.09 12.31
N SER A 219 0.85 12.56 11.14
CA SER A 219 2.22 12.58 10.64
C SER A 219 2.75 14.00 10.43
N LEU A 220 1.94 14.91 9.88
CA LEU A 220 2.36 16.29 9.65
C LEU A 220 2.37 17.14 10.92
N LEU A 221 1.43 16.94 11.85
CA LEU A 221 1.45 17.61 13.16
C LEU A 221 2.73 17.28 13.92
N ARG A 222 3.17 16.02 13.92
CA ARG A 222 4.48 15.63 14.51
C ARG A 222 5.67 16.35 13.89
N LYS A 223 5.59 16.76 12.62
CA LYS A 223 6.68 17.42 11.89
C LYS A 223 6.63 18.94 11.95
N LYS A 224 5.43 19.52 11.91
CA LYS A 224 5.20 20.96 11.70
C LYS A 224 4.58 21.65 12.92
N GLY A 225 4.05 20.90 13.89
CA GLY A 225 3.33 21.41 15.06
C GLY A 225 1.94 21.98 14.76
N MET A 226 1.71 22.51 13.56
CA MET A 226 0.43 23.06 13.12
C MET A 226 0.23 22.83 11.62
N ILE A 227 -0.98 22.49 11.20
CA ILE A 227 -1.29 22.25 9.79
C ILE A 227 -2.66 22.78 9.38
N ALA A 228 -2.80 23.10 8.09
CA ALA A 228 -4.07 23.45 7.49
C ALA A 228 -4.83 22.21 7.01
N VAL A 229 -6.06 22.07 7.48
CA VAL A 229 -6.97 20.98 7.13
C VAL A 229 -8.34 21.51 6.72
N GLY A 230 -9.08 20.69 5.97
CA GLY A 230 -10.48 20.90 5.66
C GLY A 230 -11.27 19.61 5.82
N LEU A 231 -12.41 19.68 6.49
CA LEU A 231 -13.35 18.56 6.50
C LEU A 231 -14.35 18.74 5.36
N VAL A 232 -14.60 17.66 4.64
CA VAL A 232 -15.55 17.62 3.53
C VAL A 232 -16.70 16.72 3.94
N TYR A 233 -17.89 17.30 4.04
CA TYR A 233 -19.14 16.59 4.33
C TYR A 233 -19.76 16.07 3.02
N LYS A 234 -20.86 15.31 3.13
CA LYS A 234 -21.50 14.66 1.99
C LYS A 234 -21.96 15.64 0.89
N ASP A 235 -22.48 16.79 1.27
CA ASP A 235 -22.87 17.92 0.41
C ASP A 235 -21.68 18.62 -0.24
N GLY A 236 -20.46 18.44 0.30
CA GLY A 236 -19.22 19.01 -0.23
C GLY A 236 -18.51 18.15 -1.28
N VAL A 237 -19.06 17.00 -1.70
CA VAL A 237 -18.43 16.12 -2.69
C VAL A 237 -19.18 16.17 -4.02
N PHE A 238 -18.52 16.64 -5.07
CA PHE A 238 -19.12 16.73 -6.39
C PHE A 238 -18.35 15.93 -7.43
N ARG A 239 -19.05 15.10 -8.20
CA ARG A 239 -18.45 14.23 -9.22
C ARG A 239 -18.75 14.77 -10.60
N GLU A 240 -17.74 14.90 -11.44
CA GLU A 240 -17.92 15.35 -12.82
C GLU A 240 -18.81 14.37 -13.60
N ARG A 241 -19.85 14.90 -14.24
CA ARG A 241 -20.71 14.17 -15.17
C ARG A 241 -19.91 13.89 -16.45
N THR A 242 -20.10 12.70 -16.99
CA THR A 242 -19.51 12.31 -18.27
C THR A 242 -20.60 11.83 -19.22
N ILE A 243 -20.53 12.22 -20.50
CA ILE A 243 -21.37 11.69 -21.57
C ILE A 243 -20.48 10.83 -22.47
N GLY A 244 -20.75 9.53 -22.53
CA GLY A 244 -19.82 8.54 -23.07
C GLY A 244 -18.54 8.48 -22.23
N SER A 245 -17.53 9.27 -22.62
CA SER A 245 -16.23 9.41 -21.95
C SER A 245 -15.75 10.87 -21.87
N LEU A 246 -16.54 11.83 -22.37
CA LEU A 246 -16.16 13.24 -22.41
C LEU A 246 -16.56 13.96 -21.11
N PRO A 247 -15.65 14.76 -20.50
CA PRO A 247 -15.97 15.59 -19.36
C PRO A 247 -16.93 16.70 -19.78
N THR A 248 -18.04 16.85 -19.05
CA THR A 248 -19.06 17.86 -19.35
C THR A 248 -18.78 19.22 -18.73
N GLY A 249 -17.85 19.30 -17.77
CA GLY A 249 -17.67 20.48 -16.92
C GLY A 249 -18.79 20.70 -15.90
N ILE A 250 -19.80 19.81 -15.88
CA ILE A 250 -20.89 19.78 -14.90
C ILE A 250 -20.54 18.79 -13.80
N PHE A 251 -20.83 19.16 -12.57
CA PHE A 251 -20.51 18.40 -11.37
C PHE A 251 -21.79 18.07 -10.60
N HIS A 252 -22.00 16.79 -10.30
CA HIS A 252 -23.18 16.29 -9.60
C HIS A 252 -22.88 16.06 -8.11
N ASN A 253 -23.77 16.53 -7.25
CA ASN A 253 -23.87 16.13 -5.85
C ASN A 253 -25.26 15.55 -5.58
N GLU A 254 -25.34 14.52 -4.73
CA GLU A 254 -26.60 13.80 -4.48
C GLU A 254 -27.66 14.63 -3.73
N TYR A 255 -27.27 15.71 -3.03
CA TYR A 255 -28.17 16.60 -2.28
C TYR A 255 -28.48 17.90 -3.02
N ILE A 256 -27.53 18.41 -3.80
CA ILE A 256 -27.62 19.72 -4.46
C ILE A 256 -28.00 19.58 -5.95
N GLY A 257 -27.69 18.44 -6.57
CA GLY A 257 -27.91 18.22 -7.99
C GLY A 257 -26.69 18.59 -8.85
N ASP A 258 -26.96 18.90 -10.11
CA ASP A 258 -25.94 19.25 -11.10
C ASP A 258 -25.61 20.75 -11.01
N VAL A 259 -24.32 21.08 -10.91
CA VAL A 259 -23.80 22.45 -10.81
C VAL A 259 -22.54 22.62 -11.66
N SER A 260 -22.31 23.83 -12.15
CA SER A 260 -21.08 24.23 -12.84
C SER A 260 -19.96 24.57 -11.86
N LEU A 261 -18.70 24.56 -12.36
CA LEU A 261 -17.56 25.00 -11.57
C LEU A 261 -17.67 26.48 -11.14
N SER A 262 -18.23 27.34 -11.99
CA SER A 262 -18.45 28.76 -11.67
C SER A 262 -19.45 28.95 -10.54
N GLU A 263 -20.53 28.16 -10.51
CA GLU A 263 -21.50 28.20 -9.42
C GLU A 263 -20.87 27.73 -8.11
N ILE A 264 -20.13 26.61 -8.13
CA ILE A 264 -19.38 26.13 -6.95
C ILE A 264 -18.39 27.20 -6.44
N ALA A 265 -17.65 27.84 -7.34
CA ALA A 265 -16.68 28.87 -6.98
C ALA A 265 -17.33 30.11 -6.34
N SER A 266 -18.58 30.41 -6.67
CA SER A 266 -19.33 31.52 -6.09
C SER A 266 -19.70 31.33 -4.62
N TRP A 267 -19.66 30.09 -4.10
CA TRP A 267 -20.04 29.79 -2.71
C TRP A 267 -18.99 30.19 -1.67
N GLY A 268 -17.85 30.75 -2.10
CA GLY A 268 -16.80 31.26 -1.20
C GLY A 268 -16.10 30.17 -0.38
N MET A 269 -16.21 28.91 -0.80
CA MET A 269 -15.54 27.77 -0.17
C MET A 269 -14.23 27.43 -0.89
N GLU A 270 -13.32 26.80 -0.16
CA GLU A 270 -12.09 26.27 -0.74
C GLU A 270 -12.40 25.00 -1.52
N ILE A 271 -11.70 24.80 -2.64
CA ILE A 271 -11.93 23.68 -3.56
C ILE A 271 -10.66 22.86 -3.69
N ALA A 272 -10.74 21.57 -3.38
CA ALA A 272 -9.71 20.60 -3.71
C ALA A 272 -10.19 19.70 -4.86
N LEU A 273 -9.33 19.52 -5.86
CA LEU A 273 -9.60 18.69 -7.03
C LEU A 273 -8.86 17.35 -6.91
N LYS A 274 -9.55 16.26 -7.23
CA LYS A 274 -8.96 14.94 -7.43
C LYS A 274 -9.31 14.41 -8.80
N THR A 275 -8.30 14.00 -9.56
CA THR A 275 -8.49 13.33 -10.85
C THR A 275 -8.34 11.82 -10.66
N GLY A 276 -9.38 11.07 -11.01
CA GLY A 276 -9.39 9.61 -10.98
C GLY A 276 -8.67 8.96 -12.17
N ARG A 277 -8.51 7.63 -12.11
CA ARG A 277 -8.09 6.83 -13.27
C ARG A 277 -9.21 6.93 -14.32
N GLY A 278 -8.87 7.40 -15.54
CA GLY A 278 -9.84 7.72 -16.59
C GLY A 278 -10.24 9.20 -16.70
N GLY A 279 -9.52 10.10 -16.02
CA GLY A 279 -9.68 11.56 -16.22
C GLY A 279 -10.87 12.20 -15.51
N ARG A 280 -11.77 11.39 -14.92
CA ARG A 280 -12.91 11.88 -14.14
C ARG A 280 -12.47 12.74 -12.96
N LYS A 281 -13.04 13.93 -12.83
CA LYS A 281 -12.76 14.85 -11.74
C LYS A 281 -13.75 14.70 -10.59
N THR A 282 -13.25 14.87 -9.37
CA THR A 282 -14.05 15.02 -8.16
C THR A 282 -13.61 16.27 -7.43
N LEU A 283 -14.57 17.16 -7.15
CA LEU A 283 -14.36 18.37 -6.37
C LEU A 283 -14.76 18.11 -4.92
N TYR A 284 -13.96 18.66 -4.02
CA TYR A 284 -14.16 18.61 -2.59
C TYR A 284 -14.21 20.04 -2.08
N LEU A 285 -15.39 20.47 -1.63
CA LEU A 285 -15.59 21.77 -1.02
C LEU A 285 -15.35 21.65 0.48
N TYR A 286 -14.55 22.56 1.02
CA TYR A 286 -14.25 22.59 2.45
C TYR A 286 -14.02 24.00 2.96
N ARG A 287 -14.04 24.14 4.29
CA ARG A 287 -13.50 25.32 4.98
C ARG A 287 -12.14 24.99 5.55
N LYS A 288 -11.14 25.78 5.18
CA LYS A 288 -9.77 25.63 5.68
C LYS A 288 -9.73 26.10 7.13
N ARG A 289 -9.18 25.26 8.01
CA ARG A 289 -8.86 25.61 9.39
C ARG A 289 -7.45 25.14 9.74
N TRP A 290 -6.79 25.86 10.65
CA TRP A 290 -5.51 25.44 11.21
C TRP A 290 -5.76 24.64 12.48
N ILE A 291 -5.09 23.50 12.61
CA ILE A 291 -5.17 22.66 13.79
C ILE A 291 -3.78 22.39 14.37
N LYS A 292 -3.71 22.22 15.69
CA LYS A 292 -2.48 21.90 16.44
C LYS A 292 -2.50 20.51 17.06
N SER A 293 -3.67 19.90 17.17
CA SER A 293 -3.88 18.56 17.70
C SER A 293 -4.79 17.74 16.79
N LEU A 294 -4.83 16.42 17.00
CA LEU A 294 -5.68 15.54 16.19
C LEU A 294 -7.14 15.63 16.62
N GLU A 295 -7.36 15.91 17.90
CA GLU A 295 -8.64 16.10 18.58
C GLU A 295 -9.41 17.29 18.00
N GLU A 296 -8.72 18.34 17.54
CA GLU A 296 -9.32 19.47 16.82
C GLU A 296 -9.92 19.09 15.45
N LEU A 297 -9.82 17.82 15.02
CA LEU A 297 -10.61 17.30 13.90
C LEU A 297 -12.08 17.07 14.27
N LEU A 298 -12.40 16.83 15.54
CA LEU A 298 -13.76 16.68 16.03
C LEU A 298 -14.42 18.07 16.18
#